data_AF-A0AA86W5H9-F1
#
_entry.id   AF-A0AA86W5H9-F1
#
_cell.length_a   1.000
_cell.length_b   1.000
_cell.length_c   1.000
_cell.angle_alpha   90.00
_cell.angle_beta   90.00
_cell.angle_gamma   90.00
#
_symmetry.space_group_name_H-M   'P 1'
#
loop_
_entity.id
_entity.type
_entity.pdbx_description
1 polymer ?
#
loop_
_entity_poly.entity_id
_entity_poly.type
_entity_poly.pdbx_seq_one_letter_code
_entity_poly.pdbx_strand_id
1 'polypeptide(L)'
;MYEAMKVVVENLTGTLFYVQVSNDATVEDLKKEIEAQQKLPCDRLILVLDAHECPLMSKEEEKLSLVDCGIQDGSHIYLFFNPVDDDYNENFRFTSPDFHIA
;
A
#
# COMPACT_ATOMS: atom_id res chain seq x y z
N MET A 1 0.79 4.42 27.76
CA MET A 1 0.40 3.21 27.01
C MET A 1 0.67 3.55 25.57
N TYR A 2 1.50 2.78 24.87
CA TYR A 2 1.80 3.05 23.46
C TYR A 2 0.73 2.33 22.67
N GLU A 3 -0.27 3.07 22.19
CA GLU A 3 -1.32 2.50 21.36
C GLU A 3 -0.71 2.20 19.99
N ALA A 4 -0.62 0.93 19.65
CA ALA A 4 -0.18 0.47 18.34
C ALA A 4 -1.41 -0.09 17.63
N MET A 5 -1.57 0.27 16.36
CA MET A 5 -2.62 -0.27 15.52
C MET A 5 -2.05 -1.31 14.57
N LYS A 6 -2.89 -2.25 14.18
CA LYS A 6 -2.55 -3.32 13.26
C LYS A 6 -3.39 -3.18 12.00
N VAL A 7 -2.74 -2.94 10.88
CA VAL A 7 -3.40 -2.85 9.57
C VAL A 7 -3.22 -4.16 8.80
N VAL A 8 -4.19 -4.47 7.97
CA VAL A 8 -4.16 -5.63 7.08
C VAL A 8 -3.69 -5.16 5.72
N VAL A 9 -2.62 -5.77 5.20
CA VAL A 9 -2.08 -5.46 3.90
C VAL A 9 -2.23 -6.67 2.98
N GLU A 10 -2.88 -6.49 1.83
CA GLU A 10 -3.02 -7.50 0.79
C GLU A 10 -2.03 -7.24 -0.34
N ASN A 11 -1.22 -8.22 -0.71
CA ASN A 11 -0.34 -8.10 -1.87
C ASN A 11 -1.02 -8.55 -3.17
N LEU A 12 -0.35 -8.32 -4.31
CA LEU A 12 -0.82 -8.76 -5.64
C LEU A 12 -1.09 -10.27 -5.77
N THR A 13 -0.54 -11.11 -4.89
CA THR A 13 -0.80 -12.55 -4.92
C THR A 13 -2.05 -12.93 -4.10
N GLY A 14 -2.78 -11.95 -3.57
CA GLY A 14 -3.89 -12.16 -2.63
C GLY A 14 -3.44 -12.64 -1.25
N THR A 15 -2.16 -12.49 -0.91
CA THR A 15 -1.66 -12.82 0.43
C THR A 15 -1.90 -11.65 1.37
N LEU A 16 -2.60 -11.92 2.46
CA LEU A 16 -2.84 -10.98 3.55
C LEU A 16 -1.76 -11.12 4.62
N PHE A 17 -1.18 -10.00 5.04
CA PHE A 17 -0.26 -9.94 6.17
C PHE A 17 -0.56 -8.73 7.06
N TYR A 18 -0.15 -8.83 8.32
CA TYR A 18 -0.42 -7.80 9.31
C TYR A 18 0.82 -6.92 9.52
N VAL A 19 0.62 -5.62 9.46
CA VAL A 19 1.66 -4.65 9.77
C VAL A 19 1.26 -3.88 11.03
N GLN A 20 2.15 -3.88 12.02
CA GLN A 20 1.90 -3.19 13.28
C GLN A 20 2.67 -1.89 13.29
N VAL A 21 1.95 -0.79 13.51
CA VAL A 21 2.49 0.57 13.51
C VAL A 21 1.95 1.33 14.71
N SER A 22 2.61 2.41 15.09
CA SER A 22 2.08 3.32 16.12
C SER A 22 0.78 3.97 15.65
N ASN A 23 -0.11 4.32 16.57
CA ASN A 23 -1.30 5.15 16.31
C ASN A 23 -0.96 6.49 15.63
N ASP A 24 0.16 7.11 15.99
CA ASP A 24 0.67 8.36 15.43
C ASP A 24 1.61 8.13 14.23
N ALA A 25 1.68 6.91 13.70
CA ALA A 25 2.56 6.59 12.57
C ALA A 25 2.09 7.26 11.28
N THR A 26 3.06 7.50 10.40
CA THR A 26 2.82 8.08 9.08
C THR A 26 2.75 6.99 8.00
N VAL A 27 2.30 7.39 6.81
CA VAL A 27 2.36 6.52 5.62
C VAL A 27 3.79 6.08 5.32
N GLU A 28 4.80 6.93 5.57
CA GLU A 28 6.22 6.56 5.44
C GLU A 28 6.61 5.42 6.38
N ASP A 29 6.21 5.47 7.65
CA ASP A 29 6.48 4.41 8.63
C ASP A 29 5.87 3.08 8.20
N LEU A 30 4.62 3.11 7.72
CA LEU A 30 3.95 1.92 7.20
C LEU A 30 4.70 1.31 6.00
N LYS A 31 5.16 2.14 5.06
CA LYS A 31 5.96 1.68 3.92
C LYS A 31 7.29 1.06 4.36
N LYS A 32 7.96 1.62 5.37
CA LYS A 32 9.20 1.06 5.93
C LYS A 32 8.99 -0.29 6.58
N GLU A 33 7.91 -0.47 7.34
CA GLU A 33 7.57 -1.76 7.93
C GLU A 33 7.25 -2.80 6.85
N ILE A 34 6.53 -2.41 5.80
CA ILE A 34 6.26 -3.29 4.65
C ILE A 34 7.57 -3.63 3.92
N GLU A 35 8.47 -2.66 3.71
CA GLU A 35 9.80 -2.89 3.11
C GLU A 35 10.59 -3.93 3.92
N ALA A 36 10.62 -3.80 5.25
CA ALA A 36 11.32 -4.73 6.12
C ALA A 36 10.74 -6.15 6.06
N GLN A 37 9.41 -6.27 5.95
CA GLN A 37 8.73 -7.56 5.89
C GLN A 37 8.79 -8.22 4.50
N GLN A 38 8.50 -7.47 3.44
CA GLN A 38 8.45 -7.96 2.07
C GLN A 38 9.82 -7.96 1.38
N LYS A 39 10.82 -7.28 1.95
CA LYS A 39 12.15 -7.06 1.36
C LYS A 39 12.09 -6.38 -0.01
N LEU A 40 11.14 -5.46 -0.16
CA LEU A 40 10.90 -4.69 -1.38
C LEU A 40 11.16 -3.21 -1.11
N PRO A 41 11.86 -2.50 -2.00
CA PRO A 41 12.18 -1.09 -1.78
C PRO A 41 10.91 -0.24 -1.72
N CYS A 42 10.80 0.60 -0.69
CA CYS A 42 9.66 1.49 -0.43
C CYS A 42 9.27 2.39 -1.61
N ASP A 43 10.24 2.81 -2.42
CA ASP A 43 10.05 3.63 -3.64
C ASP A 43 9.17 2.93 -4.70
N ARG A 44 9.12 1.59 -4.68
CA ARG A 44 8.28 0.80 -5.60
C ARG A 44 6.93 0.44 -5.01
N LEU A 45 6.72 0.63 -3.71
CA LEU A 45 5.47 0.26 -3.04
C LEU A 45 4.39 1.30 -3.35
N ILE A 46 3.29 0.81 -3.88
CA ILE A 46 2.08 1.58 -4.16
C ILE A 46 1.01 1.09 -3.18
N LEU A 47 0.59 1.96 -2.27
CA LEU A 47 -0.45 1.66 -1.29
C LEU A 47 -1.77 2.26 -1.75
N VAL A 48 -2.82 1.44 -1.76
CA VAL A 48 -4.19 1.85 -2.11
C VAL A 48 -5.09 1.53 -0.92
N LEU A 49 -5.83 2.54 -0.45
CA LEU A 49 -6.73 2.41 0.67
C LEU A 49 -8.13 2.03 0.19
N ASP A 50 -8.80 1.15 0.94
CA ASP A 50 -10.20 0.78 0.66
C ASP A 50 -11.17 1.95 0.94
N ALA A 51 -10.87 2.76 1.96
CA ALA A 51 -11.76 3.82 2.44
C ALA A 51 -11.84 5.06 1.54
N HIS A 52 -10.86 5.26 0.66
CA HIS A 52 -10.82 6.38 -0.26
C HIS A 52 -9.98 5.93 -1.45
N GLU A 53 -10.53 5.98 -2.66
CA GLU A 53 -9.89 5.59 -3.92
C GLU A 53 -8.70 6.50 -4.31
N CYS A 54 -7.96 7.01 -3.33
CA CYS A 54 -6.73 7.78 -3.50
C CYS A 54 -5.53 6.85 -3.30
N PRO A 55 -4.77 6.57 -4.37
CA PRO A 55 -3.47 5.95 -4.25
C PRO A 55 -2.53 6.87 -3.46
N LEU A 56 -1.94 6.37 -2.37
CA LEU A 56 -0.90 7.08 -1.62
C LEU A 56 0.43 6.93 -2.35
N MET A 57 0.58 7.66 -3.46
CA MET A 57 1.72 7.55 -4.36
C MET A 57 2.73 8.68 -4.19
N SER A 58 2.33 9.85 -3.69
CA SER A 58 3.19 11.03 -3.68
C SER A 58 4.00 11.16 -2.39
N LYS A 59 5.24 11.67 -2.48
CA LYS A 59 6.09 11.99 -1.31
C LYS A 59 5.46 12.99 -0.33
N GLU A 60 4.50 13.75 -0.81
CA GLU A 60 3.75 14.74 -0.05
C GLU A 60 2.78 14.05 0.93
N GLU A 61 2.22 12.92 0.49
CA GLU A 61 1.24 12.10 1.23
C GLU A 61 1.94 11.16 2.23
N GLU A 62 3.23 10.86 2.03
CA GLU A 62 4.03 10.04 2.94
C GLU A 62 4.15 10.65 4.35
N LYS A 63 4.03 11.98 4.45
CA LYS A 63 4.06 12.72 5.71
C LYS A 63 2.72 12.76 6.43
N LEU A 64 1.63 12.31 5.77
CA LEU A 64 0.33 12.26 6.39
C LEU A 64 0.32 11.16 7.46
N SER A 65 -0.36 11.46 8.56
CA SER A 65 -0.63 10.44 9.56
C SER A 65 -1.59 9.41 8.95
N LEU A 66 -1.45 8.16 9.36
CA LEU A 66 -2.33 7.10 8.87
C LEU A 66 -3.80 7.42 9.20
N VAL A 67 -4.05 8.03 10.37
CA VAL A 67 -5.40 8.44 10.80
C VAL A 67 -5.99 9.58 9.95
N ASP A 68 -5.18 10.53 9.48
CA ASP A 68 -5.61 11.58 8.54
C ASP A 68 -6.00 10.99 7.18
N CYS A 69 -5.37 9.89 6.79
CA CYS A 69 -5.77 9.11 5.60
C CYS A 69 -7.00 8.21 5.84
N GLY A 70 -7.59 8.23 7.04
CA GLY A 70 -8.73 7.38 7.40
C GLY A 70 -8.35 5.94 7.76
N ILE A 71 -7.06 5.64 7.95
CA ILE A 71 -6.57 4.32 8.33
C ILE A 71 -6.67 4.17 9.84
N GLN A 72 -7.29 3.07 10.26
CA GLN A 72 -7.52 2.70 11.65
C GLN A 72 -7.08 1.25 11.89
N ASP A 73 -7.09 0.82 13.14
CA ASP A 73 -6.88 -0.59 13.49
C ASP A 73 -7.83 -1.51 12.70
N GLY A 74 -7.27 -2.55 12.08
CA GLY A 74 -7.99 -3.49 11.24
C GLY A 74 -8.29 -3.00 9.82
N SER A 75 -7.86 -1.80 9.43
CA SER A 75 -8.08 -1.29 8.06
C SER A 75 -7.39 -2.15 7.01
N HIS A 76 -8.02 -2.26 5.84
CA HIS A 76 -7.52 -3.03 4.72
C HIS A 76 -6.82 -2.12 3.69
N ILE A 77 -5.60 -2.50 3.32
CA ILE A 77 -4.73 -1.75 2.42
C ILE A 77 -4.27 -2.70 1.32
N TYR A 78 -4.44 -2.31 0.07
CA TYR A 78 -3.91 -3.05 -1.06
C TYR A 78 -2.51 -2.56 -1.39
N LEU A 79 -1.58 -3.50 -1.49
CA LEU A 79 -0.19 -3.29 -1.85
C LEU A 79 0.05 -3.72 -3.30
N PHE A 80 0.36 -2.73 -4.12
CA PHE A 80 0.84 -2.87 -5.48
C PHE A 80 2.35 -2.56 -5.51
N PHE A 81 3.05 -3.03 -6.53
CA PHE A 81 4.44 -2.64 -6.76
C PHE A 81 4.65 -2.21 -8.21
N ASN A 82 5.41 -1.14 -8.40
CA ASN A 82 5.88 -0.80 -9.73
C ASN A 82 7.01 -1.77 -10.11
N PRO A 83 6.91 -2.52 -11.21
CA PRO A 83 8.05 -3.28 -11.71
C PRO A 83 9.20 -2.31 -12.01
N VAL A 84 10.44 -2.77 -11.85
CA VAL A 84 11.59 -2.02 -12.37
C VAL A 84 11.40 -1.90 -13.87
N ASP A 85 11.37 -0.67 -14.37
CA ASP A 85 11.71 -0.38 -15.76
C ASP A 85 13.14 -0.88 -16.01
N ASP A 86 13.27 -2.16 -16.30
CA ASP A 86 14.43 -2.73 -16.96
C ASP A 86 14.10 -2.63 -18.45
N ASP A 87 14.28 -1.44 -19.03
CA ASP A 87 14.27 -1.14 -20.48
C ASP A 87 13.39 -2.07 -21.37
N TYR A 88 12.13 -2.30 -21.00
CA TYR A 88 11.12 -2.87 -21.90
C TYR A 88 9.96 -1.90 -21.92
N ASN A 89 10.13 -0.89 -22.77
CA ASN A 89 9.10 -0.04 -23.30
C ASN A 89 8.00 -0.91 -23.95
N GLU A 90 7.06 -1.43 -23.16
CA GLU A 90 5.73 -1.88 -23.63
C GLU A 90 4.71 -1.75 -22.49
N ASN A 91 4.04 -0.59 -22.43
CA ASN A 91 2.64 -0.42 -21.99
C ASN A 91 2.08 -1.46 -20.99
N PHE A 92 2.39 -1.36 -19.68
CA PHE A 92 1.50 -1.92 -18.65
C PHE A 92 0.28 -1.00 -18.49
N ARG A 93 -0.54 -0.98 -19.54
CA ARG A 93 -1.95 -0.63 -19.42
C ARG A 93 -2.53 -1.69 -18.48
N PHE A 94 -2.96 -1.29 -17.29
CA PHE A 94 -3.84 -2.11 -16.45
C PHE A 94 -5.03 -2.49 -17.31
N THR A 95 -4.96 -3.64 -18.00
CA THR A 95 -6.11 -4.22 -18.66
C THR A 95 -6.95 -4.77 -17.53
N SER A 96 -7.90 -3.96 -17.07
CA SER A 96 -9.12 -4.43 -16.44
C SER A 96 -9.57 -5.70 -17.16
N PRO A 97 -9.81 -6.83 -16.45
CA PRO A 97 -10.33 -8.02 -17.10
C PRO A 97 -11.67 -7.64 -17.72
N ASP A 98 -11.70 -7.69 -19.05
CA ASP A 98 -12.90 -7.46 -19.83
C ASP A 98 -13.90 -8.56 -19.46
N PHE A 99 -14.88 -8.21 -18.62
CA PHE A 99 -16.02 -9.06 -18.31
C PHE A 99 -16.94 -9.09 -19.54
N HIS A 100 -16.52 -9.79 -20.59
CA HIS A 100 -17.42 -10.21 -21.65
C HIS A 100 -18.30 -11.35 -21.11
N ILE A 101 -19.41 -10.96 -20.48
CA ILE A 101 -20.56 -11.83 -20.28
C ILE A 101 -21.35 -11.85 -21.60
N ALA A 102 -21.32 -13.03 -22.22
CA ALA A 102 -22.26 -13.59 -23.21
C ALA A 102 -22.50 -12.82 -24.53
#